data_AF-A0A7J8BQK2-F1
#
_entry.id   AF-A0A7J8BQK2-F1
#
_cell.length_a   1.000
_cell.length_b   1.000
_cell.length_c   1.000
_cell.angle_alpha   90.00
_cell.angle_beta   90.00
_cell.angle_gamma   90.00
#
_symmetry.space_group_name_H-M   'P 1'
#
loop_
_entity.id
_entity.type
_entity.pdbx_description
1 polymer ?
#
loop_
_entity_poly.entity_id
_entity_poly.type
_entity_poly.pdbx_seq_one_letter_code
_entity_poly.pdbx_strand_id
1 'polypeptide(L)'
;MKGTGAVTWGAPYVKRAENGQGLTAVHSGWLGQGRPPTGQARAGLSPALHATHRGTSSPKRMPSGRGGRDRFTAESYTVLGDTPIDGGEHYWEVRYEPDSKAFGVGVAYRSLGRFEQLGKTAASWCLHVNNWLQASFTAKHGNKAKALEAPVPDCLGVHCDFHQGLLSFYNARTKQLLHTFKAKFTQPLLPAFTVWCGSFQVTTGLQVPSSVRCLQKRGSATSSSNASLT
;
A
#
# COMPACT_ATOMS: atom_id res chain seq x y z
N MET A 1 15.53 -26.24 26.17
CA MET A 1 15.86 -24.79 26.09
C MET A 1 14.81 -24.13 25.21
N LYS A 2 14.03 -23.18 25.73
CA LYS A 2 12.99 -22.46 24.97
C LYS A 2 13.70 -21.40 24.11
N GLY A 3 13.67 -21.56 22.79
CA GLY A 3 14.17 -20.55 21.86
C GLY A 3 13.10 -19.50 21.60
N THR A 4 13.29 -18.29 22.13
CA THR A 4 12.52 -17.11 21.75
C THR A 4 12.97 -16.65 20.37
N GLY A 5 12.29 -17.12 19.32
CA GLY A 5 12.47 -16.61 17.97
C GLY A 5 11.75 -15.28 17.81
N ALA A 6 12.47 -14.20 17.56
CA ALA A 6 11.88 -12.92 17.16
C ALA A 6 11.21 -13.07 15.79
N VAL A 7 9.91 -12.81 15.73
CA VAL A 7 9.11 -12.83 14.50
C VAL A 7 9.28 -11.48 13.80
N THR A 8 9.84 -11.48 12.60
CA THR A 8 9.95 -10.26 11.76
C THR A 8 8.87 -10.28 10.69
N TRP A 9 8.02 -9.27 10.69
CA TRP A 9 7.05 -9.00 9.63
C TRP A 9 7.78 -8.48 8.38
N GLY A 10 7.43 -8.99 7.20
CA GLY A 10 7.96 -8.48 5.92
C GLY A 10 7.34 -7.13 5.57
N ALA A 11 8.08 -6.26 4.88
CA ALA A 11 7.59 -4.94 4.47
C ALA A 11 6.52 -5.04 3.36
N PRO A 12 5.54 -4.12 3.29
CA PRO A 12 4.72 -3.99 2.10
C PRO A 12 5.61 -3.58 0.91
N TYR A 13 5.40 -4.18 -0.25
CA TYR A 13 6.05 -3.76 -1.49
C TYR A 13 5.04 -3.70 -2.63
N VAL A 14 5.30 -2.85 -3.63
CA VAL A 14 4.51 -2.77 -4.86
C VAL A 14 5.35 -3.29 -6.01
N LYS A 15 4.79 -4.25 -6.77
CA LYS A 15 5.32 -4.66 -8.08
C LYS A 15 4.42 -4.07 -9.16
N ARG A 16 5.03 -3.53 -10.21
CA ARG A 16 4.33 -3.23 -11.46
C ARG A 16 3.89 -4.56 -12.08
N ALA A 17 2.63 -4.66 -12.52
CA ALA A 17 2.15 -5.83 -13.24
C ALA A 17 2.95 -6.00 -14.55
N GLU A 18 3.22 -7.25 -14.95
CA GLU A 18 4.05 -7.58 -16.13
C GLU A 18 3.48 -7.01 -17.45
N ASN A 19 2.18 -6.69 -17.48
CA ASN A 19 1.49 -6.10 -18.62
C ASN A 19 1.61 -4.56 -18.71
N GLY A 20 2.33 -3.91 -17.80
CA GLY A 20 2.47 -2.44 -17.76
C GLY A 20 1.20 -1.68 -17.38
N GLN A 21 0.10 -2.39 -17.10
CA GLN A 21 -1.19 -1.83 -16.70
C GLN A 21 -1.53 -2.33 -15.31
N GLY A 22 -1.00 -1.62 -14.31
CA GLY A 22 -1.41 -1.78 -12.92
C GLY A 22 -0.27 -1.96 -11.94
N LEU A 23 -0.58 -1.63 -10.68
CA LEU A 23 0.29 -1.83 -9.53
C LEU A 23 -0.34 -2.91 -8.64
N THR A 24 0.45 -3.93 -8.29
CA THR A 24 0.09 -4.92 -7.28
C THR A 24 0.83 -4.58 -6.01
N ALA A 25 0.10 -4.20 -4.95
CA ALA A 25 0.67 -4.03 -3.62
C ALA A 25 0.47 -5.32 -2.83
N VAL A 26 1.56 -5.86 -2.28
CA VAL A 26 1.55 -7.12 -1.51
C VAL A 26 2.25 -6.90 -0.18
N HIS A 27 1.66 -7.41 0.90
CA HIS A 27 2.38 -7.64 2.15
C HIS A 27 2.60 -9.15 2.31
N SER A 28 3.85 -9.59 2.31
CA SER A 28 4.17 -11.03 2.43
C SER A 28 3.70 -11.57 3.78
N GLY A 29 2.71 -12.48 3.76
CA GLY A 29 2.36 -13.36 4.88
C GLY A 29 2.99 -14.74 4.69
N TRP A 30 3.64 -15.25 5.74
CA TRP A 30 4.03 -16.65 6.00
C TRP A 30 4.52 -17.51 4.80
N LEU A 31 5.84 -17.72 4.67
CA LEU A 31 6.33 -18.98 4.07
C LEU A 31 6.28 -20.05 5.15
N GLY A 32 5.35 -20.99 5.02
CA GLY A 32 5.31 -22.20 5.84
C GLY A 32 6.63 -22.95 5.82
N GLN A 33 6.96 -23.61 6.94
CA GLN A 33 8.13 -24.49 7.02
C GLN A 33 8.07 -25.56 5.93
N GLY A 34 8.84 -25.37 4.86
CA GLY A 34 9.18 -26.44 3.96
C GLY A 34 10.09 -27.41 4.70
N ARG A 35 9.63 -28.66 4.87
CA ARG A 35 10.50 -29.79 5.24
C ARG A 35 11.74 -29.78 4.33
N PRO A 36 12.94 -30.06 4.85
CA PRO A 36 14.07 -30.30 3.98
C PRO A 36 13.81 -31.58 3.17
N PRO A 37 13.93 -31.57 1.82
CA PRO A 37 14.01 -32.80 1.09
C PRO A 37 15.30 -33.52 1.49
N THR A 38 15.11 -34.69 2.12
CA THR A 38 16.15 -35.69 2.33
C THR A 38 16.71 -36.13 0.99
N GLY A 39 17.94 -35.75 0.69
CA GLY A 39 18.69 -36.21 -0.48
C GLY A 39 20.10 -36.59 -0.06
N GLN A 40 20.33 -37.89 0.09
CA GLN A 40 21.63 -38.49 0.33
C GLN A 40 22.56 -38.27 -0.87
N ALA A 41 23.82 -37.92 -0.58
CA ALA A 41 24.96 -38.28 -1.42
C ALA A 41 26.20 -38.48 -0.54
N ARG A 42 26.49 -39.77 -0.27
CA ARG A 42 27.83 -40.32 0.01
C ARG A 42 28.70 -40.13 -1.26
N ALA A 43 30.03 -40.10 -1.30
CA ALA A 43 31.12 -40.33 -0.36
C ALA A 43 32.41 -39.74 -0.98
N GLY A 44 33.47 -39.62 -0.18
CA GLY A 44 34.83 -39.37 -0.66
C GLY A 44 35.79 -39.01 0.47
N LEU A 45 36.25 -40.01 1.21
CA LEU A 45 37.26 -39.89 2.26
C LEU A 45 38.67 -40.19 1.72
N SER A 46 39.66 -39.50 2.31
CA SER A 46 41.03 -39.96 2.70
C SER A 46 42.20 -39.10 2.12
N PRO A 47 43.40 -39.08 2.74
CA PRO A 47 43.79 -38.10 3.79
C PRO A 47 45.26 -37.60 3.68
N ALA A 48 45.77 -36.98 4.77
CA ALA A 48 47.19 -36.76 5.18
C ALA A 48 47.95 -35.52 4.62
N LEU A 49 48.82 -34.75 5.31
CA LEU A 49 49.40 -34.67 6.69
C LEU A 49 50.13 -33.29 6.84
N HIS A 50 50.25 -32.77 8.08
CA HIS A 50 51.28 -31.87 8.71
C HIS A 50 51.84 -30.60 7.99
N ALA A 51 52.22 -29.47 8.61
CA ALA A 51 52.25 -28.92 9.97
C ALA A 51 52.53 -27.38 9.91
N THR A 52 52.10 -26.67 10.96
CA THR A 52 52.54 -25.37 11.55
C THR A 52 53.22 -24.28 10.71
N HIS A 53 52.70 -23.04 10.73
CA HIS A 53 53.48 -21.80 10.99
C HIS A 53 52.58 -20.60 11.36
N ARG A 54 53.19 -19.67 12.12
CA ARG A 54 52.67 -18.47 12.80
C ARG A 54 51.92 -17.46 11.93
N GLY A 55 51.05 -16.67 12.57
CA GLY A 55 50.73 -15.29 12.14
C GLY A 55 49.26 -14.93 12.20
N THR A 56 48.74 -14.52 13.37
CA THR A 56 47.44 -13.84 13.45
C THR A 56 47.57 -12.42 12.91
N SER A 57 47.16 -12.21 11.67
CA SER A 57 46.74 -10.90 11.18
C SER A 57 45.28 -10.97 10.76
N SER A 58 44.40 -10.28 11.49
CA SER A 58 42.99 -10.12 11.18
C SER A 58 42.78 -9.71 9.71
N PRO A 59 41.92 -10.37 8.92
CA PRO A 59 41.64 -9.92 7.57
C PRO A 59 40.95 -8.56 7.62
N LYS A 60 41.64 -7.50 7.15
CA LYS A 60 41.00 -6.25 6.75
C LYS A 60 39.98 -6.58 5.67
N ARG A 61 38.70 -6.49 6.03
CA ARG A 61 37.59 -6.67 5.10
C ARG A 61 37.57 -5.48 4.13
N MET A 62 38.21 -5.67 2.97
CA MET A 62 38.01 -4.82 1.80
C MET A 62 36.51 -4.78 1.47
N PRO A 63 35.92 -3.63 1.09
CA PRO A 63 34.55 -3.60 0.62
C PRO A 63 34.51 -4.30 -0.74
N SER A 64 34.30 -5.61 -0.72
CA SER A 64 33.88 -6.35 -1.90
C SER A 64 32.57 -5.73 -2.38
N GLY A 65 32.59 -5.08 -3.54
CA GLY A 65 31.38 -4.80 -4.29
C GLY A 65 30.61 -6.11 -4.44
N ARG A 66 29.51 -6.21 -3.71
CA ARG A 66 28.52 -7.27 -3.87
C ARG A 66 27.24 -6.58 -4.31
N GLY A 67 26.96 -6.70 -5.60
CA GLY A 67 25.61 -6.58 -6.11
C GLY A 67 24.68 -7.54 -5.39
N GLY A 68 23.39 -7.21 -5.43
CA GLY A 68 22.32 -8.10 -5.01
C GLY A 68 22.31 -8.39 -3.51
N ARG A 69 21.97 -7.37 -2.71
CA ARG A 69 21.41 -7.62 -1.38
C ARG A 69 20.08 -6.91 -1.26
N ASP A 70 19.07 -7.47 -1.92
CA ASP A 70 17.65 -7.27 -1.58
C ASP A 70 17.43 -7.77 -0.15
N ARG A 71 17.90 -6.98 0.81
CA ARG A 71 17.49 -7.10 2.20
C ARG A 71 16.33 -6.13 2.31
N PHE A 72 15.12 -6.65 2.11
CA PHE A 72 13.85 -5.94 2.25
C PHE A 72 13.79 -5.22 3.60
N THR A 73 14.26 -3.97 3.63
CA THR A 73 14.01 -3.08 4.75
C THR A 73 12.58 -2.57 4.62
N ALA A 74 11.91 -2.31 5.74
CA ALA A 74 10.61 -1.64 5.73
C ALA A 74 10.77 -0.25 5.14
N GLU A 75 10.63 -0.16 3.82
CA GLU A 75 10.99 1.04 3.09
C GLU A 75 9.90 2.11 3.13
N SER A 76 8.69 1.78 3.57
CA SER A 76 7.64 2.75 3.81
C SER A 76 6.44 2.03 4.41
N TYR A 77 5.54 2.75 5.10
CA TYR A 77 4.17 2.25 5.28
C TYR A 77 3.31 2.49 4.04
N THR A 78 3.65 3.49 3.23
CA THR A 78 2.80 3.97 2.16
C THR A 78 3.55 3.90 0.83
N VAL A 79 2.90 3.34 -0.18
CA VAL A 79 3.39 3.43 -1.56
C VAL A 79 2.64 4.52 -2.28
N LEU A 80 3.38 5.40 -2.94
CA LEU A 80 2.85 6.47 -3.78
C LEU A 80 2.90 6.05 -5.24
N GLY A 81 1.92 6.49 -6.02
CA GLY A 81 1.99 6.47 -7.47
C GLY A 81 3.14 7.33 -7.99
N ASP A 82 3.51 7.12 -9.24
CA ASP A 82 4.59 7.85 -9.91
C ASP A 82 4.09 9.11 -10.63
N THR A 83 2.82 9.12 -11.04
CA THR A 83 2.22 10.19 -11.82
C THR A 83 1.48 11.21 -10.93
N PRO A 84 1.94 12.47 -10.85
CA PRO A 84 1.24 13.51 -10.10
C PRO A 84 -0.06 13.94 -10.77
N ILE A 85 -1.05 14.27 -9.94
CA ILE A 85 -2.30 14.91 -10.30
C ILE A 85 -2.19 16.38 -9.88
N ASP A 86 -2.00 17.27 -10.84
CA ASP A 86 -1.85 18.72 -10.66
C ASP A 86 -2.94 19.52 -11.40
N GLY A 87 -3.91 18.83 -12.01
CA GLY A 87 -5.03 19.43 -12.71
C GLY A 87 -6.04 18.42 -13.24
N GLY A 88 -7.23 18.91 -13.56
CA GLY A 88 -8.28 18.14 -14.21
C GLY A 88 -8.96 17.10 -13.32
N GLU A 89 -9.64 16.14 -13.98
CA GLU A 89 -10.33 15.04 -13.33
C GLU A 89 -9.60 13.71 -13.61
N HIS A 90 -9.40 12.91 -12.57
CA HIS A 90 -8.74 11.60 -12.65
C HIS A 90 -9.59 10.53 -11.99
N TYR A 91 -9.63 9.33 -12.59
CA TYR A 91 -10.34 8.18 -12.04
C TYR A 91 -9.50 6.91 -12.11
N TRP A 92 -9.49 6.15 -11.02
CA TRP A 92 -8.89 4.81 -10.97
C TRP A 92 -9.70 3.90 -10.07
N GLU A 93 -9.52 2.60 -10.26
CA GLU A 93 -10.21 1.57 -9.47
C GLU A 93 -9.20 0.70 -8.73
N VAL A 94 -9.55 0.26 -7.52
CA VAL A 94 -8.74 -0.59 -6.67
C VAL A 94 -9.54 -1.82 -6.27
N ARG A 95 -9.11 -2.99 -6.75
CA ARG A 95 -9.71 -4.28 -6.43
C ARG A 95 -8.80 -5.05 -5.50
N TYR A 96 -9.32 -5.50 -4.38
CA TYR A 96 -8.54 -6.26 -3.39
C TYR A 96 -8.99 -7.73 -3.35
N GLU A 97 -8.09 -8.60 -2.90
CA GLU A 97 -8.40 -10.03 -2.77
C GLU A 97 -9.34 -10.31 -1.60
N PRO A 98 -10.25 -11.30 -1.69
CA PRO A 98 -11.24 -11.59 -0.63
C PRO A 98 -10.64 -11.89 0.76
N ASP A 99 -9.39 -12.33 0.82
CA ASP A 99 -8.65 -12.62 2.05
C ASP A 99 -7.95 -11.39 2.65
N SER A 100 -7.94 -10.25 1.95
CA SER A 100 -7.33 -9.00 2.42
C SER A 100 -8.04 -8.49 3.66
N LYS A 101 -7.27 -8.18 4.71
CA LYS A 101 -7.81 -7.81 6.03
C LYS A 101 -7.58 -6.36 6.38
N ALA A 102 -6.50 -5.73 5.93
CA ALA A 102 -6.20 -4.36 6.34
C ALA A 102 -5.41 -3.59 5.29
N PHE A 103 -5.99 -2.51 4.78
CA PHE A 103 -5.37 -1.66 3.76
C PHE A 103 -5.95 -0.23 3.78
N GLY A 104 -5.25 0.70 3.15
CA GLY A 104 -5.68 2.08 2.94
C GLY A 104 -5.55 2.47 1.47
N VAL A 105 -6.54 3.19 0.95
CA VAL A 105 -6.58 3.69 -0.43
C VAL A 105 -6.91 5.17 -0.40
N GLY A 106 -6.11 5.99 -1.08
CA GLY A 106 -6.39 7.42 -1.15
C GLY A 106 -5.37 8.18 -1.98
N VAL A 107 -5.09 9.40 -1.54
CA VAL A 107 -4.10 10.29 -2.14
C VAL A 107 -3.26 10.98 -1.07
N ALA A 108 -2.06 11.39 -1.44
CA ALA A 108 -1.15 12.13 -0.58
C ALA A 108 -0.34 13.15 -1.38
N TYR A 109 0.14 14.18 -0.70
CA TYR A 109 1.23 14.99 -1.21
C TYR A 109 2.53 14.20 -1.21
N ARG A 110 3.44 14.54 -2.12
CA ARG A 110 4.79 13.94 -2.17
C ARG A 110 5.59 14.20 -0.88
N SER A 111 5.25 15.22 -0.12
CA SER A 111 5.85 15.53 1.19
C SER A 111 5.42 14.60 2.33
N LEU A 112 4.55 13.62 2.09
CA LEU A 112 4.17 12.63 3.10
C LEU A 112 5.42 11.85 3.55
N GLY A 113 5.64 11.78 4.86
CA GLY A 113 6.77 11.05 5.42
C GLY A 113 6.73 9.56 5.07
N ARG A 114 7.91 8.96 4.85
CA ARG A 114 8.09 7.53 4.53
C ARG A 114 7.41 6.59 5.55
N PHE A 115 7.32 7.00 6.80
CA PHE A 115 6.70 6.21 7.88
C PHE A 115 5.40 6.82 8.39
N GLU A 116 4.78 7.73 7.63
CA GLU A 116 3.47 8.25 7.95
C GLU A 116 2.37 7.34 7.41
N GLN A 117 1.36 7.11 8.24
CA GLN A 117 0.16 6.37 7.84
C GLN A 117 -0.81 7.32 7.15
N LEU A 118 -1.46 6.84 6.10
CA LEU A 118 -2.48 7.62 5.40
C LEU A 118 -3.59 8.10 6.35
N GLY A 119 -3.94 9.38 6.19
CA GLY A 119 -4.96 10.07 6.97
C GLY A 119 -4.50 10.53 8.36
N LYS A 120 -3.26 10.26 8.79
CA LYS A 120 -2.73 10.75 10.08
C LYS A 120 -2.25 12.20 10.04
N THR A 121 -1.89 12.70 8.87
CA THR A 121 -1.42 14.08 8.68
C THR A 121 -2.35 14.83 7.72
N ALA A 122 -2.20 16.15 7.67
CA ALA A 122 -2.90 16.98 6.68
C ALA A 122 -2.39 16.76 5.23
N ALA A 123 -1.32 15.99 5.05
CA ALA A 123 -0.74 15.70 3.75
C ALA A 123 -1.37 14.50 3.03
N SER A 124 -2.41 13.87 3.61
CA SER A 124 -3.05 12.70 3.02
C SER A 124 -4.54 12.57 3.37
N TRP A 125 -5.28 11.92 2.46
CA TRP A 125 -6.69 11.59 2.58
C TRP A 125 -6.89 10.15 2.13
N CYS A 126 -7.63 9.34 2.88
CA CYS A 126 -7.87 7.96 2.49
C CYS A 126 -9.18 7.38 3.01
N LEU A 127 -9.61 6.28 2.39
CA LEU A 127 -10.40 5.27 3.06
C LEU A 127 -9.50 4.19 3.63
N HIS A 128 -9.84 3.70 4.81
CA HIS A 128 -9.14 2.63 5.51
C HIS A 128 -10.12 1.51 5.84
N VAL A 129 -9.74 0.30 5.46
CA VAL A 129 -10.46 -0.94 5.72
C VAL A 129 -9.64 -1.76 6.71
N ASN A 130 -10.28 -2.23 7.77
CA ASN A 130 -9.73 -3.20 8.71
C ASN A 130 -10.80 -4.23 9.01
N ASN A 131 -10.50 -5.51 8.81
CA ASN A 131 -11.39 -6.66 8.99
C ASN A 131 -10.69 -7.77 9.79
N TRP A 132 -9.74 -7.41 10.67
CA TRP A 132 -8.98 -8.40 11.44
C TRP A 132 -9.68 -8.83 12.74
N LEU A 133 -9.74 -7.94 13.73
CA LEU A 133 -10.40 -8.19 15.02
C LEU A 133 -11.72 -7.42 15.14
N GLN A 134 -11.74 -6.19 14.63
CA GLN A 134 -12.93 -5.33 14.60
C GLN A 134 -13.07 -4.78 13.18
N ALA A 135 -14.15 -5.18 12.51
CA ALA A 135 -14.47 -4.69 11.18
C ALA A 135 -14.73 -3.18 11.25
N SER A 136 -14.01 -2.41 10.45
CA SER A 136 -14.18 -0.97 10.34
C SER A 136 -13.89 -0.50 8.92
N PHE A 137 -14.73 0.42 8.46
CA PHE A 137 -14.56 1.12 7.20
C PHE A 137 -14.62 2.61 7.49
N THR A 138 -13.51 3.32 7.26
CA THR A 138 -13.38 4.70 7.75
C THR A 138 -12.78 5.62 6.70
N ALA A 139 -13.29 6.85 6.63
CA ALA A 139 -12.65 7.96 5.94
C ALA A 139 -11.71 8.69 6.91
N LYS A 140 -10.46 8.96 6.52
CA LYS A 140 -9.44 9.54 7.39
C LYS A 140 -8.68 10.69 6.72
N HIS A 141 -8.46 11.75 7.50
CA HIS A 141 -7.67 12.93 7.12
C HIS A 141 -7.26 13.70 8.38
N GLY A 142 -6.02 14.21 8.44
CA GLY A 142 -5.61 15.12 9.52
C GLY A 142 -5.76 14.55 10.94
N ASN A 143 -5.50 13.25 11.11
CA ASN A 143 -5.71 12.49 12.35
C ASN A 143 -7.18 12.39 12.81
N LYS A 144 -8.13 12.77 11.96
CA LYS A 144 -9.57 12.54 12.16
C LYS A 144 -10.01 11.30 11.40
N ALA A 145 -11.02 10.60 11.92
CA ALA A 145 -11.62 9.44 11.29
C ALA A 145 -13.15 9.51 11.38
N LYS A 146 -13.83 9.16 10.29
CA LYS A 146 -15.28 9.02 10.21
C LYS A 146 -15.62 7.60 9.79
N ALA A 147 -16.39 6.87 10.60
CA ALA A 147 -16.93 5.57 10.22
C ALA A 147 -17.92 5.72 9.07
N LEU A 148 -17.84 4.81 8.11
CA LEU A 148 -18.77 4.72 6.98
C LEU A 148 -19.75 3.58 7.25
N GLU A 149 -21.04 3.86 7.06
CA GLU A 149 -22.12 2.91 7.30
C GLU A 149 -22.34 1.94 6.12
N ALA A 150 -21.71 2.23 4.99
CA ALA A 150 -21.78 1.37 3.80
C ALA A 150 -20.93 0.10 3.98
N PRO A 151 -21.35 -1.05 3.40
CA PRO A 151 -20.49 -2.23 3.33
C PRO A 151 -19.25 -1.92 2.49
N VAL A 152 -18.13 -2.57 2.82
CA VAL A 152 -16.88 -2.44 2.05
C VAL A 152 -17.09 -3.10 0.67
N PRO A 153 -16.93 -2.36 -0.45
CA PRO A 153 -17.14 -2.91 -1.78
C PRO A 153 -15.92 -3.72 -2.26
N ASP A 154 -16.15 -4.75 -3.07
CA ASP A 154 -15.08 -5.57 -3.71
C ASP A 154 -14.12 -4.77 -4.61
N CYS A 155 -14.59 -3.63 -5.11
CA CYS A 155 -13.81 -2.68 -5.89
C CYS A 155 -14.14 -1.24 -5.49
N LEU A 156 -13.10 -0.50 -5.11
CA LEU A 156 -13.17 0.92 -4.78
C LEU A 156 -12.85 1.77 -6.00
N GLY A 157 -13.76 2.66 -6.39
CA GLY A 157 -13.48 3.71 -7.35
C GLY A 157 -13.01 4.98 -6.64
N VAL A 158 -11.95 5.61 -7.15
CA VAL A 158 -11.43 6.88 -6.63
C VAL A 158 -11.48 7.91 -7.74
N HIS A 159 -12.17 9.02 -7.48
CA HIS A 159 -12.24 10.17 -8.37
C HIS A 159 -11.60 11.38 -7.69
N CYS A 160 -10.70 12.04 -8.40
CA CYS A 160 -10.09 13.29 -7.97
C CYS A 160 -10.44 14.37 -9.01
N ASP A 161 -11.13 15.42 -8.57
CA ASP A 161 -11.23 16.68 -9.30
C ASP A 161 -10.32 17.68 -8.59
N PHE A 162 -9.14 17.90 -9.18
CA PHE A 162 -8.10 18.70 -8.55
C PHE A 162 -8.52 20.16 -8.41
N HIS A 163 -9.13 20.73 -9.46
CA HIS A 163 -9.48 22.15 -9.48
C HIS A 163 -10.68 22.47 -8.59
N GLN A 164 -11.65 21.56 -8.48
CA GLN A 164 -12.78 21.73 -7.56
C GLN A 164 -12.44 21.33 -6.11
N GLY A 165 -11.26 20.74 -5.88
CA GLY A 165 -10.86 20.31 -4.55
C GLY A 165 -11.69 19.13 -4.02
N LEU A 166 -12.10 18.23 -4.92
CA LEU A 166 -12.94 17.08 -4.58
C LEU A 166 -12.14 15.79 -4.69
N LEU A 167 -12.20 14.98 -3.63
CA LEU A 167 -11.75 13.59 -3.65
C LEU A 167 -12.92 12.70 -3.22
N SER A 168 -13.44 11.93 -4.17
CA SER A 168 -14.62 11.10 -3.96
C SER A 168 -14.31 9.62 -4.12
N PHE A 169 -14.92 8.82 -3.26
CA PHE A 169 -14.78 7.37 -3.23
C PHE A 169 -16.13 6.71 -3.51
N TYR A 170 -16.11 5.66 -4.33
CA TYR A 170 -17.30 4.97 -4.79
C TYR A 170 -17.17 3.46 -4.65
N ASN A 171 -18.30 2.77 -4.52
CA ASN A 171 -18.38 1.40 -4.97
C ASN A 171 -18.28 1.40 -6.50
N ALA A 172 -17.20 0.85 -7.06
CA ALA A 172 -16.94 0.91 -8.49
C ALA A 172 -18.00 0.16 -9.32
N ARG A 173 -18.63 -0.87 -8.77
CA ARG A 173 -19.65 -1.68 -9.45
C ARG A 173 -21.00 -0.99 -9.46
N THR A 174 -21.49 -0.58 -8.29
CA THR A 174 -22.84 0.00 -8.14
C THR A 174 -22.86 1.51 -8.39
N LYS A 175 -21.68 2.15 -8.48
CA LYS A 175 -21.50 3.60 -8.58
C LYS A 175 -22.06 4.37 -7.38
N GLN A 176 -22.33 3.69 -6.27
CA GLN A 176 -22.72 4.30 -5.00
C GLN A 176 -21.58 5.15 -4.45
N LEU A 177 -21.86 6.41 -4.11
CA LEU A 177 -20.92 7.29 -3.41
C LEU A 177 -20.75 6.81 -1.95
N LEU A 178 -19.51 6.64 -1.53
CA LEU A 178 -19.15 6.22 -0.17
C LEU A 178 -18.73 7.43 0.67
N HIS A 179 -17.89 8.30 0.12
CA HIS A 179 -17.40 9.48 0.81
C HIS A 179 -16.84 10.52 -0.16
N THR A 180 -16.91 11.81 0.21
CA THR A 180 -16.23 12.90 -0.49
C THR A 180 -15.50 13.77 0.52
N PHE A 181 -14.20 13.92 0.34
CA PHE A 181 -13.42 14.99 0.94
C PHE A 181 -13.51 16.24 0.08
N LYS A 182 -13.67 17.39 0.74
CA LYS A 182 -13.59 18.71 0.13
C LYS A 182 -12.38 19.41 0.73
N ALA A 183 -11.37 19.69 -0.08
CA ALA A 183 -10.14 20.33 0.38
C ALA A 183 -9.53 21.18 -0.74
N LYS A 184 -8.91 22.30 -0.37
CA LYS A 184 -8.09 23.07 -1.31
C LYS A 184 -6.73 22.39 -1.42
N PHE A 185 -6.49 21.66 -2.50
CA PHE A 185 -5.20 21.04 -2.74
C PHE A 185 -4.14 22.11 -3.04
N THR A 186 -3.06 22.11 -2.26
CA THR A 186 -2.00 23.12 -2.32
C THR A 186 -0.75 22.63 -3.04
N GLN A 187 -0.69 21.33 -3.33
CA GLN A 187 0.39 20.67 -4.04
C GLN A 187 -0.20 19.58 -4.94
N PRO A 188 0.53 19.13 -5.98
CA PRO A 188 0.13 17.95 -6.75
C PRO A 188 -0.10 16.74 -5.84
N LEU A 189 -1.17 16.00 -6.11
CA LEU A 189 -1.53 14.78 -5.40
C LEU A 189 -0.92 13.57 -6.08
N LEU A 190 -0.62 12.54 -5.30
CA LEU A 190 -0.26 11.22 -5.81
C LEU A 190 -1.28 10.21 -5.28
N PRO A 191 -1.75 9.24 -6.09
CA PRO A 191 -2.40 8.05 -5.58
C PRO A 191 -1.53 7.43 -4.49
N ALA A 192 -2.13 7.04 -3.37
CA ALA A 192 -1.39 6.59 -2.21
C ALA A 192 -2.06 5.38 -1.56
N PHE A 193 -1.26 4.40 -1.18
CA PHE A 193 -1.78 3.13 -0.70
C PHE A 193 -0.96 2.56 0.44
N THR A 194 -1.63 1.88 1.37
CA THR A 194 -1.00 1.13 2.45
C THR A 194 -1.57 -0.27 2.50
N VAL A 195 -0.72 -1.29 2.67
CA VAL A 195 -1.14 -2.68 2.87
C VAL A 195 -0.55 -3.17 4.18
N TRP A 196 -1.41 -3.51 5.13
CA TRP A 196 -1.00 -4.17 6.38
C TRP A 196 -1.21 -5.69 6.28
N CYS A 197 -2.30 -6.13 5.66
CA CYS A 197 -2.60 -7.54 5.47
C CYS A 197 -3.48 -7.73 4.23
N GLY A 198 -2.95 -8.43 3.22
CA GLY A 198 -3.64 -8.72 1.97
C GLY A 198 -2.88 -8.23 0.74
N SER A 199 -3.63 -8.05 -0.35
CA SER A 199 -3.13 -7.46 -1.59
C SER A 199 -4.25 -6.82 -2.39
N PHE A 200 -3.88 -5.90 -3.28
CA PHE A 200 -4.82 -5.32 -4.23
C PHE A 200 -4.15 -5.02 -5.55
N GLN A 201 -4.98 -4.85 -6.58
CA GLN A 201 -4.65 -4.41 -7.92
C GLN A 201 -5.24 -3.02 -8.16
N VAL A 202 -4.46 -2.17 -8.81
CA VAL A 202 -4.87 -0.81 -9.20
C VAL A 202 -5.02 -0.74 -10.72
N THR A 203 -6.18 -0.31 -11.19
CA THR A 203 -6.48 -0.05 -12.61
C THR A 203 -6.55 1.45 -12.85
N THR A 204 -5.64 1.97 -13.67
CA THR A 204 -5.52 3.40 -14.02
C THR A 204 -5.88 3.65 -15.49
N GLY A 205 -5.90 4.93 -15.91
CA GLY A 205 -6.21 5.30 -17.30
C GLY A 205 -7.69 5.18 -17.66
N LEU A 206 -8.56 5.06 -16.64
CA LEU A 206 -9.99 4.96 -16.81
C LEU A 206 -10.59 6.34 -17.04
N GLN A 207 -11.60 6.41 -17.90
CA GLN A 207 -12.42 7.61 -18.05
C GLN A 207 -13.30 7.79 -16.83
N VAL A 208 -13.50 9.04 -16.41
CA VAL A 208 -14.43 9.37 -15.31
C VAL A 208 -15.85 8.97 -15.75
N PRO A 209 -16.52 8.03 -15.05
CA PRO A 209 -17.85 7.59 -15.42
C PRO A 209 -18.85 8.75 -15.43
N SER A 210 -19.75 8.78 -16.42
CA SER A 210 -20.78 9.84 -16.53
C SER A 210 -21.67 9.93 -15.29
N SER A 211 -21.98 8.79 -14.65
CA SER A 211 -22.74 8.73 -13.40
C SER A 211 -22.06 9.49 -12.26
N VAL A 212 -20.72 9.40 -12.15
CA VAL A 212 -19.92 10.12 -11.15
C VAL A 212 -20.03 11.63 -11.35
N ARG A 213 -19.88 12.10 -12.59
CA ARG A 213 -20.00 13.54 -12.91
C ARG A 213 -21.43 14.06 -12.67
N CYS A 214 -22.45 13.28 -13.01
CA CYS A 214 -23.84 13.64 -12.78
C CYS A 214 -24.21 13.73 -11.28
N LEU A 215 -23.66 12.84 -10.45
CA LEU A 215 -23.85 12.87 -9.00
C LEU A 215 -23.25 14.13 -8.38
N GLN A 216 -22.08 14.57 -8.86
CA GLN A 216 -21.45 15.81 -8.40
C GLN A 216 -22.27 17.05 -8.76
N LYS A 217 -22.81 17.11 -9.98
CA LYS A 217 -23.70 18.22 -10.41
C LYS A 217 -24.99 18.33 -9.59
N ARG A 218 -25.52 17.21 -9.09
CA ARG A 218 -26.71 17.23 -8.21
C ARG A 218 -26.35 17.65 -6.79
N GLY A 219 -25.21 17.19 -6.26
CA GLY A 219 -24.75 17.55 -4.92
C GLY A 219 -24.33 19.01 -4.75
N SER A 220 -24.11 19.76 -5.83
CA SER A 220 -23.89 21.22 -5.78
C SER A 220 -25.20 22.03 -5.71
N ALA A 221 -26.35 21.45 -6.07
CA ALA A 221 -27.64 22.15 -6.12
C ALA A 221 -28.48 21.99 -4.83
N THR A 222 -28.14 21.05 -3.96
CA THR A 222 -28.82 20.86 -2.66
C THR A 222 -27.80 20.78 -1.54
N SER A 223 -27.67 21.90 -0.81
CA SER A 223 -26.97 21.96 0.48
C SER A 223 -27.69 21.04 1.48
N SER A 224 -27.04 19.95 1.88
CA SER A 224 -27.28 19.35 3.19
C SER A 224 -26.01 18.68 3.75
N SER A 225 -25.51 19.30 4.82
CA SER A 225 -24.75 18.75 5.94
C SER A 225 -24.12 17.36 5.75
N ASN A 226 -22.98 17.31 5.06
CA ASN A 226 -21.98 16.28 5.32
C ASN A 226 -20.81 16.97 5.98
N ALA A 227 -20.58 16.70 7.26
CA ALA A 227 -19.34 17.08 7.93
C ALA A 227 -18.18 16.35 7.21
N SER A 228 -17.66 17.00 6.17
CA SER A 228 -16.42 16.63 5.51
C SER A 228 -15.30 16.85 6.53
N LEU A 229 -14.39 15.90 6.62
CA LEU A 229 -13.17 16.11 7.38
C LEU A 229 -12.35 17.17 6.60
N THR A 230 -12.37 18.40 7.10
CA THR A 230 -11.46 19.47 6.68
C THR A 230 -10.16 19.45 7.46
#